data_AF-A0A6I9TU20-F1
#
_entry.id   AF-A0A6I9TU20-F1
#
_cell.length_a   1.000
_cell.length_b   1.000
_cell.length_c   1.000
_cell.angle_alpha   90.00
_cell.angle_beta   90.00
_cell.angle_gamma   90.00
#
_symmetry.space_group_name_H-M   'P 1'
#
loop_
_entity.id
_entity.type
_entity.pdbx_description
1 polymer ?
#
loop_
_entity_poly.entity_id
_entity_poly.type
_entity_poly.pdbx_seq_one_letter_code
_entity_poly.pdbx_strand_id
1 'polypeptide(L)'
;MIGHIAVGLVVGFLGYVYVALRPPSPKLCGSPGGPSVTSPRVRLGDGRHLAYKERGLPKEQAKHKIIVSHAFGDSKGFKLPISEELLKELQIYLVAFDRAGYGESDPNPKRSVKSDAFDIQELADKLQLGPKFYVIGISLGAYPVYGCLKYIPHRLSGAALVVPLINYWWRCFPAELSEKGLSGMLPQNRWAFTVAHYAPWLLHWWLTRKWIPSMSILEGKTDVFSPSDLEILEHLDGPQNEEQDKVQQQGTHESLYRDLMVGLGRWEFGPTDISNPFPNNEGYVHMWQGYEDKVCRFEMNGYIAGRLPWIQYHEVADAGHLLIYKAAHCEAIFRALVSS
;
A
#
# COMPACT_ATOMS: atom_id res chain seq x y z
N MET A 1 -19.70 13.81 49.89
CA MET A 1 -18.78 14.78 49.25
C MET A 1 -17.61 14.09 48.54
N ILE A 2 -16.84 13.22 49.21
CA ILE A 2 -15.69 12.49 48.61
C ILE A 2 -16.11 11.61 47.42
N GLY A 3 -17.23 10.89 47.51
CA GLY A 3 -17.72 10.05 46.41
C GLY A 3 -18.06 10.83 45.12
N HIS A 4 -18.62 12.04 45.23
CA HIS A 4 -18.94 12.86 44.06
C HIS A 4 -17.68 13.47 43.41
N ILE A 5 -16.68 13.83 44.22
CA ILE A 5 -15.38 14.30 43.72
C ILE A 5 -14.65 13.15 43.01
N ALA A 6 -14.65 11.95 43.59
CA ALA A 6 -14.06 10.76 42.96
C ALA A 6 -14.72 10.43 41.62
N VAL A 7 -16.06 10.47 41.55
CA VAL A 7 -16.79 10.27 40.28
C VAL A 7 -16.44 11.35 39.25
N GLY A 8 -16.39 12.63 39.67
CA GLY A 8 -15.99 13.73 38.79
C GLY A 8 -14.57 13.57 38.22
N LEU A 9 -13.61 13.12 39.04
CA LEU A 9 -12.23 12.85 38.61
C LEU A 9 -12.15 11.68 37.63
N VAL A 10 -12.89 10.59 37.89
CA VAL A 10 -12.94 9.43 36.98
C VAL A 10 -13.55 9.83 35.64
N VAL A 11 -14.68 10.54 35.64
CA VAL A 11 -15.33 11.00 34.40
C VAL A 11 -14.43 11.97 33.63
N GLY A 12 -13.78 12.91 34.32
CA GLY A 12 -12.81 13.83 33.73
C GLY A 12 -11.62 13.11 33.11
N PHE A 13 -11.06 12.12 33.80
CA PHE A 13 -9.96 11.30 33.31
C PHE A 13 -10.37 10.47 32.09
N LEU A 14 -11.53 9.80 32.12
CA LEU A 14 -12.05 9.03 30.99
C LEU A 14 -12.34 9.94 29.79
N GLY A 15 -12.87 11.14 30.01
CA GLY A 15 -13.08 12.15 28.97
C GLY A 15 -11.76 12.61 28.35
N TYR A 16 -10.74 12.87 29.17
CA TYR A 16 -9.39 13.20 28.71
C TYR A 16 -8.78 12.06 27.88
N VAL A 17 -8.87 10.81 28.35
CA VAL A 17 -8.37 9.63 27.64
C VAL A 17 -9.07 9.49 26.29
N TYR A 18 -10.40 9.63 26.26
CA TYR A 18 -11.17 9.56 25.02
C TYR A 18 -10.76 10.63 24.00
N VAL A 19 -10.56 11.88 24.44
CA VAL A 19 -10.09 12.95 23.55
C VAL A 19 -8.66 12.70 23.08
N ALA A 20 -7.77 12.25 23.98
CA ALA A 20 -6.37 11.97 23.66
C ALA A 20 -6.20 10.82 22.66
N LEU A 21 -7.10 9.83 22.68
CA LEU A 21 -7.10 8.68 21.77
C LEU A 21 -7.71 8.98 20.41
N ARG A 22 -8.52 10.04 20.30
CA ARG A 22 -9.16 10.40 19.03
C ARG A 22 -8.16 11.07 18.08
N PRO A 23 -7.98 10.54 16.87
CA PRO A 23 -7.18 11.23 15.86
C PRO A 23 -7.88 12.54 15.43
N PRO A 24 -7.11 13.53 14.93
CA PRO A 24 -7.68 14.75 14.39
C PRO A 24 -8.53 14.43 13.14
N SER A 25 -9.57 15.25 12.91
CA SER A 25 -10.34 15.18 11.68
C SER A 25 -9.45 15.42 10.45
N PRO A 26 -9.66 14.71 9.33
CA PRO A 26 -8.87 14.92 8.13
C PRO A 26 -9.12 16.30 7.52
N LYS A 27 -8.09 16.88 6.92
CA LYS A 27 -8.18 18.15 6.20
C LYS A 27 -8.57 17.88 4.75
N LEU A 28 -9.88 17.83 4.47
CA LEU A 28 -10.38 17.44 3.15
C LEU A 28 -9.94 18.42 2.05
N CYS A 29 -9.37 17.88 0.97
CA CYS A 29 -8.96 18.68 -0.19
C CYS A 29 -10.16 19.35 -0.86
N GLY A 30 -10.08 20.67 -1.06
CA GLY A 30 -11.14 21.49 -1.66
C GLY A 30 -12.23 21.95 -0.69
N SER A 31 -12.15 21.60 0.60
CA SER A 31 -13.03 22.13 1.64
C SER A 31 -12.55 23.51 2.17
N PRO A 32 -13.42 24.34 2.78
CA PRO A 32 -12.99 25.59 3.41
C PRO A 32 -11.88 25.35 4.45
N GLY A 33 -10.71 25.96 4.23
CA GLY A 33 -9.53 25.79 5.10
C GLY A 33 -8.74 24.48 4.88
N GLY A 34 -9.17 23.63 3.95
CA GLY A 34 -8.44 22.44 3.52
C GLY A 34 -7.41 22.72 2.40
N PRO A 35 -6.54 21.75 2.07
CA PRO A 35 -5.61 21.86 0.95
C PRO A 35 -6.33 22.06 -0.38
N SER A 36 -5.68 22.72 -1.34
CA SER A 36 -6.22 22.86 -2.69
C SER A 36 -6.20 21.53 -3.44
N VAL A 37 -7.05 21.44 -4.45
CA VAL A 37 -7.06 20.34 -5.42
C VAL A 37 -6.31 20.83 -6.64
N THR A 38 -5.25 20.13 -7.03
CA THR A 38 -4.37 20.50 -8.14
C THR A 38 -4.24 19.41 -9.19
N SER A 39 -4.65 18.18 -8.86
CA SER A 39 -4.59 17.02 -9.75
C SER A 39 -5.95 16.64 -10.34
N PRO A 40 -5.98 15.95 -11.49
CA PRO A 40 -7.17 15.27 -11.97
C PRO A 40 -7.72 14.30 -10.92
N ARG A 41 -9.05 14.27 -10.77
CA ARG A 41 -9.74 13.33 -9.88
C ARG A 41 -10.98 12.74 -10.55
N VAL A 42 -11.28 11.48 -10.24
CA VAL A 42 -12.56 10.86 -10.56
C VAL A 42 -13.45 10.85 -9.33
N ARG A 43 -14.77 11.05 -9.51
CA ARG A 43 -15.76 10.90 -8.45
C ARG A 43 -16.34 9.49 -8.45
N LEU A 44 -16.23 8.80 -7.32
CA LEU A 44 -16.75 7.46 -7.08
C LEU A 44 -18.28 7.48 -6.83
N GLY A 45 -18.90 6.31 -6.85
CA GLY A 45 -20.33 6.13 -6.62
C GLY A 45 -20.80 6.56 -5.22
N ASP A 46 -19.92 6.48 -4.23
CA ASP A 46 -20.19 6.94 -2.85
C ASP A 46 -19.93 8.44 -2.65
N GLY A 47 -19.52 9.15 -3.71
CA GLY A 47 -19.28 10.59 -3.71
C GLY A 47 -17.85 11.01 -3.37
N ARG A 48 -16.98 10.10 -2.91
CA ARG A 48 -15.54 10.37 -2.71
C ARG A 48 -14.83 10.61 -4.04
N HIS A 49 -13.69 11.27 -3.99
CA HIS A 49 -12.79 11.47 -5.13
C HIS A 49 -11.52 10.64 -5.01
N LEU A 50 -11.05 10.08 -6.12
CA LEU A 50 -9.69 9.55 -6.22
C LEU A 50 -8.87 10.41 -7.17
N ALA A 51 -7.74 10.92 -6.68
CA ALA A 51 -6.77 11.64 -7.47
C ALA A 51 -5.84 10.66 -8.18
N TYR A 52 -5.52 10.96 -9.44
CA TYR A 52 -4.72 10.08 -10.27
C TYR A 52 -3.77 10.86 -11.18
N LYS A 53 -2.81 10.13 -11.74
CA LYS A 53 -1.84 10.61 -12.72
C LYS A 53 -1.68 9.56 -13.82
N GLU A 54 -1.58 10.04 -15.05
CA GLU A 54 -1.46 9.20 -16.24
C GLU A 54 -0.04 9.31 -16.82
N ARG A 55 0.43 8.21 -17.42
CA ARG A 55 1.73 8.12 -18.10
C ARG A 55 1.68 7.08 -19.22
N GLY A 56 2.55 7.19 -20.23
CA GLY A 56 2.63 6.25 -21.36
C GLY A 56 1.79 6.68 -22.56
N LEU A 57 1.31 5.73 -23.36
CA LEU A 57 0.50 6.03 -24.54
C LEU A 57 -0.86 6.63 -24.16
N PRO A 58 -1.51 7.38 -25.07
CA PRO A 58 -2.94 7.65 -24.97
C PRO A 58 -3.73 6.35 -24.78
N LYS A 59 -4.73 6.38 -23.88
CA LYS A 59 -5.57 5.24 -23.50
C LYS A 59 -6.18 4.50 -24.70
N GLU A 60 -6.55 5.24 -25.75
CA GLU A 60 -7.18 4.74 -26.98
C GLU A 60 -6.21 3.93 -27.85
N GLN A 61 -4.90 4.16 -27.71
CA GLN A 61 -3.84 3.50 -28.48
C GLN A 61 -3.15 2.38 -27.68
N ALA A 62 -3.30 2.39 -26.35
CA ALA A 62 -2.68 1.41 -25.48
C ALA A 62 -3.39 0.06 -25.53
N LYS A 63 -2.61 -1.01 -25.73
CA LYS A 63 -3.07 -2.39 -25.61
C LYS A 63 -3.19 -2.80 -24.14
N HIS A 64 -2.26 -2.36 -23.30
CA HIS A 64 -2.20 -2.72 -21.90
C HIS A 64 -2.51 -1.50 -21.03
N LYS A 65 -3.52 -1.61 -20.17
CA LYS A 65 -3.93 -0.55 -19.25
C LYS A 65 -3.63 -1.01 -17.84
N ILE A 66 -2.77 -0.28 -17.14
CA ILE A 66 -2.17 -0.72 -15.89
C ILE A 66 -2.48 0.30 -14.81
N ILE A 67 -3.07 -0.14 -13.69
CA ILE A 67 -3.22 0.68 -12.49
C ILE A 67 -2.12 0.29 -11.50
N VAL A 68 -1.41 1.27 -10.94
CA VAL A 68 -0.40 1.05 -9.91
C VAL A 68 -0.85 1.62 -8.57
N SER A 69 -0.79 0.76 -7.56
CA SER A 69 -1.00 1.10 -6.16
C SER A 69 0.36 1.31 -5.48
N HIS A 70 0.62 2.57 -5.12
CA HIS A 70 1.88 3.05 -4.57
C HIS A 70 2.24 2.42 -3.21
N ALA A 71 3.51 2.53 -2.82
CA ALA A 71 4.02 2.04 -1.53
C ALA A 71 3.54 2.87 -0.33
N PHE A 72 3.90 2.43 0.87
CA PHE A 72 3.65 3.18 2.09
C PHE A 72 4.38 4.53 2.07
N GLY A 73 3.70 5.61 2.44
CA GLY A 73 4.31 6.94 2.49
C GLY A 73 4.56 7.59 1.13
N ASP A 74 4.01 7.01 0.06
CA ASP A 74 4.18 7.49 -1.31
C ASP A 74 2.86 8.07 -1.86
N SER A 75 2.82 8.53 -3.12
CA SER A 75 1.63 9.08 -3.79
C SER A 75 1.52 8.63 -5.24
N LYS A 76 0.48 9.07 -5.95
CA LYS A 76 0.37 8.98 -7.42
C LYS A 76 1.55 9.61 -8.17
N GLY A 77 2.33 10.47 -7.49
CA GLY A 77 3.52 11.11 -8.02
C GLY A 77 4.80 10.29 -7.92
N PHE A 78 4.72 9.04 -7.44
CA PHE A 78 5.90 8.18 -7.30
C PHE A 78 6.63 7.98 -8.64
N LYS A 79 7.96 8.04 -8.59
CA LYS A 79 8.82 8.02 -9.78
C LYS A 79 9.31 6.59 -10.05
N LEU A 80 8.58 5.87 -10.91
CA LEU A 80 9.06 4.59 -11.45
C LEU A 80 10.17 4.83 -12.49
N PRO A 81 11.32 4.15 -12.38
CA PRO A 81 12.43 4.25 -13.33
C PRO A 81 12.16 3.45 -14.62
N ILE A 82 10.97 3.64 -15.20
CA ILE A 82 10.57 3.09 -16.49
C ILE A 82 10.68 4.17 -17.56
N SER A 83 11.22 3.84 -18.73
CA SER A 83 11.39 4.79 -19.85
C SER A 83 10.09 4.99 -20.62
N GLU A 84 9.92 6.17 -21.26
CA GLU A 84 8.79 6.40 -22.16
C GLU A 84 8.87 5.48 -23.39
N GLU A 85 10.09 5.14 -23.82
CA GLU A 85 10.37 4.21 -24.90
C GLU A 85 9.82 2.82 -24.56
N LEU A 86 10.03 2.32 -23.34
CA LEU A 86 9.50 1.02 -22.94
C LEU A 86 7.98 1.03 -22.83
N LEU A 87 7.40 2.09 -22.26
CA LEU A 87 5.93 2.24 -22.20
C LEU A 87 5.34 2.22 -23.62
N LYS A 88 6.00 2.86 -24.58
CA LYS A 88 5.64 2.84 -26.01
C LYS A 88 5.77 1.46 -26.64
N GLU A 89 6.92 0.82 -26.45
CA GLU A 89 7.22 -0.53 -26.95
C GLU A 89 6.16 -1.54 -26.49
N LEU A 90 5.83 -1.51 -25.20
CA LEU A 90 4.85 -2.40 -24.60
C LEU A 90 3.40 -1.93 -24.77
N GLN A 91 3.15 -0.81 -25.45
CA GLN A 91 1.81 -0.26 -25.67
C GLN A 91 1.02 -0.05 -24.35
N ILE A 92 1.69 0.49 -23.33
CA ILE A 92 1.16 0.69 -21.99
C ILE A 92 0.55 2.09 -21.81
N TYR A 93 -0.65 2.12 -21.25
CA TYR A 93 -1.23 3.29 -20.57
C TYR A 93 -1.22 3.01 -19.06
N LEU A 94 -0.52 3.85 -18.30
CA LEU A 94 -0.25 3.68 -16.89
C LEU A 94 -1.02 4.71 -16.06
N VAL A 95 -1.73 4.26 -15.04
CA VAL A 95 -2.45 5.09 -14.07
C VAL A 95 -1.87 4.84 -12.69
N ALA A 96 -1.32 5.88 -12.08
CA ALA A 96 -1.02 5.92 -10.66
C ALA A 96 -2.13 6.68 -9.93
N PHE A 97 -2.51 6.28 -8.73
CA PHE A 97 -3.55 6.98 -7.96
C PHE A 97 -3.18 7.11 -6.49
N ASP A 98 -3.69 8.16 -5.84
CA ASP A 98 -3.58 8.31 -4.40
C ASP A 98 -4.60 7.37 -3.76
N ARG A 99 -4.17 6.45 -2.90
CA ARG A 99 -5.11 5.61 -2.13
C ARG A 99 -5.94 6.48 -1.18
N ALA A 100 -7.08 5.97 -0.71
CA ALA A 100 -8.00 6.72 0.16
C ALA A 100 -7.25 7.36 1.35
N GLY A 101 -7.35 8.69 1.48
CA GLY A 101 -6.68 9.47 2.53
C GLY A 101 -5.27 9.97 2.20
N TYR A 102 -4.65 9.49 1.14
CA TYR A 102 -3.37 10.01 0.63
C TYR A 102 -3.60 11.18 -0.32
N GLY A 103 -2.62 12.10 -0.35
CA GLY A 103 -2.54 13.13 -1.37
C GLY A 103 -3.86 13.88 -1.53
N GLU A 104 -4.46 13.82 -2.71
CA GLU A 104 -5.72 14.52 -3.04
C GLU A 104 -6.96 13.61 -3.13
N SER A 105 -6.82 12.33 -2.75
CA SER A 105 -7.92 11.36 -2.68
C SER A 105 -8.69 11.45 -1.38
N ASP A 106 -10.02 11.53 -1.46
CA ASP A 106 -10.86 11.66 -0.28
C ASP A 106 -10.68 10.45 0.68
N PRO A 107 -10.67 10.69 2.00
CA PRO A 107 -10.68 9.67 3.04
C PRO A 107 -11.83 8.69 2.89
N ASN A 108 -11.61 7.43 3.26
CA ASN A 108 -12.69 6.44 3.41
C ASN A 108 -12.86 6.06 4.89
N PRO A 109 -13.88 6.59 5.60
CA PRO A 109 -14.10 6.25 7.01
C PRO A 109 -14.34 4.74 7.26
N LYS A 110 -14.79 4.01 6.22
CA LYS A 110 -15.06 2.56 6.24
C LYS A 110 -14.00 1.78 5.45
N ARG A 111 -12.80 2.34 5.29
CA ARG A 111 -11.70 1.72 4.53
C ARG A 111 -11.45 0.28 4.98
N SER A 112 -11.31 -0.59 4.00
CA SER A 112 -11.05 -2.02 4.14
C SER A 112 -10.35 -2.53 2.88
N VAL A 113 -9.78 -3.73 2.95
CA VAL A 113 -9.19 -4.40 1.77
C VAL A 113 -10.21 -4.51 0.63
N LYS A 114 -11.47 -4.78 0.96
CA LYS A 114 -12.57 -4.90 0.01
C LYS A 114 -12.94 -3.57 -0.64
N SER A 115 -13.05 -2.50 0.16
CA SER A 115 -13.35 -1.17 -0.40
C SER A 115 -12.21 -0.67 -1.28
N ASP A 116 -10.95 -0.92 -0.91
CA ASP A 116 -9.80 -0.49 -1.71
C ASP A 116 -9.75 -1.22 -3.07
N ALA A 117 -10.16 -2.50 -3.12
CA ALA A 117 -10.32 -3.22 -4.37
C ALA A 117 -11.43 -2.63 -5.26
N PHE A 118 -12.56 -2.23 -4.66
CA PHE A 118 -13.65 -1.60 -5.40
C PHE A 118 -13.31 -0.16 -5.82
N ASP A 119 -12.53 0.57 -5.04
CA ASP A 119 -11.99 1.87 -5.43
C ASP A 119 -11.14 1.74 -6.71
N ILE A 120 -10.30 0.70 -6.81
CA ILE A 120 -9.52 0.40 -8.02
C ILE A 120 -10.44 0.03 -9.20
N GLN A 121 -11.48 -0.76 -8.97
CA GLN A 121 -12.46 -1.09 -10.00
C GLN A 121 -13.19 0.16 -10.53
N GLU A 122 -13.71 0.97 -9.63
CA GLU A 122 -14.44 2.19 -9.98
C GLU A 122 -13.51 3.20 -10.66
N LEU A 123 -12.25 3.32 -10.23
CA LEU A 123 -11.24 4.13 -10.93
C LEU A 123 -11.10 3.67 -12.38
N ALA A 124 -10.96 2.36 -12.62
CA ALA A 124 -10.87 1.80 -13.96
C ALA A 124 -12.14 2.09 -14.80
N ASP A 125 -13.32 2.00 -14.18
CA ASP A 125 -14.60 2.27 -14.85
C ASP A 125 -14.77 3.74 -15.21
N LYS A 126 -14.43 4.66 -14.30
CA LYS A 126 -14.53 6.10 -14.51
C LYS A 126 -13.54 6.60 -15.56
N LEU A 127 -12.35 6.01 -15.63
CA LEU A 127 -11.37 6.28 -16.68
C LEU A 127 -11.66 5.53 -17.98
N GLN A 128 -12.65 4.64 -17.98
CA GLN A 128 -13.07 3.82 -19.12
C GLN A 128 -11.90 2.96 -19.66
N LEU A 129 -11.20 2.27 -18.76
CA LEU A 129 -10.09 1.39 -19.13
C LEU A 129 -10.59 0.13 -19.87
N GLY A 130 -11.89 -0.13 -19.85
CA GLY A 130 -12.51 -1.27 -20.49
C GLY A 130 -12.79 -2.42 -19.51
N PRO A 131 -13.15 -3.61 -20.03
CA PRO A 131 -13.66 -4.69 -19.21
C PRO A 131 -12.60 -5.28 -18.27
N LYS A 132 -11.34 -5.30 -18.71
CA LYS A 132 -10.21 -5.80 -17.91
C LYS A 132 -9.01 -4.88 -17.99
N PHE A 133 -8.21 -4.87 -16.91
CA PHE A 133 -6.98 -4.09 -16.78
C PHE A 133 -5.95 -4.87 -15.96
N TYR A 134 -4.70 -4.44 -15.98
CA TYR A 134 -3.63 -4.99 -15.13
C TYR A 134 -3.50 -4.15 -13.87
N VAL A 135 -3.06 -4.77 -12.78
CA VAL A 135 -2.80 -4.06 -11.52
C VAL A 135 -1.43 -4.39 -10.95
N ILE A 136 -0.71 -3.38 -10.48
CA ILE A 136 0.57 -3.53 -9.77
C ILE A 136 0.38 -2.98 -8.36
N GLY A 137 0.83 -3.71 -7.36
CA GLY A 137 0.85 -3.26 -5.97
C GLY A 137 2.24 -3.38 -5.39
N ILE A 138 2.77 -2.27 -4.85
CA ILE A 138 4.15 -2.16 -4.37
C ILE A 138 4.15 -2.08 -2.85
N SER A 139 4.89 -2.95 -2.17
CA SER A 139 5.01 -2.97 -0.71
C SER A 139 3.63 -3.02 -0.04
N LEU A 140 3.27 -2.04 0.79
CA LEU A 140 1.93 -1.94 1.39
C LEU A 140 0.83 -1.75 0.32
N GLY A 141 1.14 -1.18 -0.84
CA GLY A 141 0.25 -1.10 -2.01
C GLY A 141 -0.11 -2.46 -2.61
N ALA A 142 0.47 -3.57 -2.14
CA ALA A 142 0.09 -4.90 -2.54
C ALA A 142 -1.18 -5.42 -1.87
N TYR A 143 -1.55 -4.92 -0.69
CA TYR A 143 -2.75 -5.43 -0.02
C TYR A 143 -4.06 -5.10 -0.79
N PRO A 144 -4.24 -3.92 -1.41
CA PRO A 144 -5.38 -3.67 -2.28
C PRO A 144 -5.41 -4.64 -3.46
N VAL A 145 -4.25 -5.06 -3.97
CA VAL A 145 -4.15 -6.03 -5.07
C VAL A 145 -4.59 -7.43 -4.64
N TYR A 146 -4.24 -7.88 -3.43
CA TYR A 146 -4.86 -9.09 -2.86
C TYR A 146 -6.38 -8.97 -2.77
N GLY A 147 -6.89 -7.78 -2.42
CA GLY A 147 -8.32 -7.46 -2.52
C GLY A 147 -8.86 -7.58 -3.94
N CYS A 148 -8.14 -7.07 -4.94
CA CYS A 148 -8.53 -7.19 -6.35
C CYS A 148 -8.63 -8.64 -6.79
N LEU A 149 -7.62 -9.45 -6.47
CA LEU A 149 -7.59 -10.88 -6.75
C LEU A 149 -8.76 -11.62 -6.09
N LYS A 150 -9.16 -11.21 -4.88
CA LYS A 150 -10.27 -11.83 -4.15
C LYS A 150 -11.66 -11.42 -4.66
N TYR A 151 -11.88 -10.11 -4.85
CA TYR A 151 -13.23 -9.57 -5.01
C TYR A 151 -13.57 -9.18 -6.44
N ILE A 152 -12.58 -8.86 -7.27
CA ILE A 152 -12.78 -8.44 -8.66
C ILE A 152 -11.89 -9.20 -9.67
N PRO A 153 -11.61 -10.51 -9.51
CA PRO A 153 -10.70 -11.21 -10.42
C PRO A 153 -11.16 -11.15 -11.89
N HIS A 154 -12.48 -11.09 -12.12
CA HIS A 154 -13.09 -10.94 -13.43
C HIS A 154 -12.71 -9.63 -14.17
N ARG A 155 -12.20 -8.63 -13.45
CA ARG A 155 -11.74 -7.34 -13.99
C ARG A 155 -10.25 -7.32 -14.29
N LEU A 156 -9.51 -8.38 -13.98
CA LEU A 156 -8.06 -8.40 -14.14
C LEU A 156 -7.66 -9.11 -15.43
N SER A 157 -6.68 -8.54 -16.14
CA SER A 157 -5.91 -9.22 -17.19
C SER A 157 -4.62 -9.84 -16.63
N GLY A 158 -4.15 -9.34 -15.49
CA GLY A 158 -2.96 -9.83 -14.79
C GLY A 158 -2.67 -8.96 -13.58
N ALA A 159 -1.83 -9.45 -12.68
CA ALA A 159 -1.44 -8.70 -11.48
C ALA A 159 0.04 -8.88 -11.15
N ALA A 160 0.67 -7.85 -10.60
CA ALA A 160 2.01 -7.94 -10.01
C ALA A 160 2.00 -7.46 -8.55
N LEU A 161 2.50 -8.30 -7.65
CA LEU A 161 2.79 -8.00 -6.26
C LEU A 161 4.29 -7.77 -6.16
N VAL A 162 4.74 -6.56 -5.85
CA VAL A 162 6.17 -6.23 -5.76
C VAL A 162 6.52 -5.97 -4.31
N VAL A 163 7.44 -6.77 -3.76
CA VAL A 163 7.85 -6.79 -2.34
C VAL A 163 6.68 -6.68 -1.35
N PRO A 164 5.59 -7.45 -1.54
CA PRO A 164 4.33 -7.20 -0.84
C PRO A 164 4.52 -7.27 0.68
N LEU A 165 3.99 -6.27 1.40
CA LEU A 165 4.05 -6.28 2.87
C LEU A 165 3.22 -7.43 3.44
N ILE A 166 3.76 -8.09 4.46
CA ILE A 166 3.15 -9.23 5.12
C ILE A 166 2.35 -8.82 6.36
N ASN A 167 1.16 -9.39 6.50
CA ASN A 167 0.45 -9.44 7.76
C ASN A 167 0.79 -10.77 8.45
N TYR A 168 1.62 -10.69 9.50
CA TYR A 168 2.17 -11.85 10.22
C TYR A 168 1.11 -12.66 10.98
N TRP A 169 -0.13 -12.18 11.02
CA TRP A 169 -1.27 -12.84 11.66
C TRP A 169 -2.24 -13.50 10.68
N TRP A 170 -1.90 -13.56 9.38
CA TRP A 170 -2.68 -14.39 8.45
C TRP A 170 -2.66 -15.85 8.88
N ARG A 171 -3.85 -16.48 8.89
CA ARG A 171 -4.06 -17.85 9.37
C ARG A 171 -3.29 -18.91 8.59
N CYS A 172 -2.82 -18.59 7.38
CA CYS A 172 -2.08 -19.50 6.54
C CYS A 172 -0.64 -19.76 7.04
N PHE A 173 -0.09 -18.84 7.83
CA PHE A 173 1.27 -18.96 8.34
C PHE A 173 1.33 -19.87 9.57
N PRO A 174 2.31 -20.79 9.64
CA PRO A 174 2.65 -21.48 10.87
C PRO A 174 3.13 -20.48 11.91
N ALA A 175 2.80 -20.70 13.19
CA ALA A 175 3.16 -19.79 14.27
C ALA A 175 4.68 -19.52 14.33
N GLU A 176 5.51 -20.55 14.11
CA GLU A 176 6.97 -20.44 14.09
C GLU A 176 7.47 -19.51 12.97
N LEU A 177 6.87 -19.57 11.78
CA LEU A 177 7.25 -18.72 10.65
C LEU A 177 6.88 -17.26 10.94
N SER A 178 5.67 -17.01 11.47
CA SER A 178 5.24 -15.68 11.90
C SER A 178 6.14 -15.12 13.01
N GLU A 179 6.51 -15.93 14.00
CA GLU A 179 7.40 -15.53 15.09
C GLU A 179 8.80 -15.22 14.58
N LYS A 180 9.37 -16.07 13.71
CA LYS A 180 10.66 -15.82 13.06
C LYS A 180 10.64 -14.49 12.29
N GLY A 181 9.59 -14.24 11.51
CA GLY A 181 9.41 -12.98 10.78
C GLY A 181 9.35 -11.76 11.70
N LEU A 182 8.51 -11.80 12.75
CA LEU A 182 8.37 -10.70 13.71
C LEU A 182 9.62 -10.47 14.56
N SER A 183 10.29 -11.53 14.99
CA SER A 183 11.53 -11.45 15.79
C SER A 183 12.70 -10.89 14.97
N GLY A 184 12.64 -11.04 13.65
CA GLY A 184 13.63 -10.54 12.72
C GLY A 184 13.59 -9.04 12.41
N MET A 185 12.55 -8.33 12.86
CA MET A 185 12.41 -6.88 12.68
C MET A 185 13.06 -6.10 13.81
N LEU A 186 13.29 -4.80 13.58
CA LEU A 186 13.54 -3.86 14.66
C LEU A 186 12.41 -3.92 15.71
N PRO A 187 12.72 -3.92 17.03
CA PRO A 187 11.71 -4.03 18.08
C PRO A 187 10.57 -3.01 17.95
N GLN A 188 10.88 -1.78 17.55
CA GLN A 188 9.88 -0.73 17.36
C GLN A 188 8.88 -1.02 16.22
N ASN A 189 9.32 -1.66 15.13
CA ASN A 189 8.43 -2.09 14.05
C ASN A 189 7.52 -3.21 14.53
N ARG A 190 8.09 -4.20 15.25
CA ARG A 190 7.31 -5.30 15.83
C ARG A 190 6.19 -4.76 16.73
N TRP A 191 6.49 -3.79 17.59
CA TRP A 191 5.48 -3.14 18.43
C TRP A 191 4.44 -2.38 17.61
N ALA A 192 4.87 -1.53 16.67
CA ALA A 192 3.95 -0.76 15.82
C ALA A 192 2.99 -1.67 15.04
N PHE A 193 3.49 -2.77 14.47
CA PHE A 193 2.68 -3.75 13.74
C PHE A 193 1.71 -4.47 14.67
N THR A 194 2.17 -4.84 15.87
CA THR A 194 1.33 -5.50 16.88
C THR A 194 0.19 -4.58 17.34
N VAL A 195 0.48 -3.31 17.59
CA VAL A 195 -0.54 -2.30 17.94
C VAL A 195 -1.51 -2.10 16.76
N ALA A 196 -1.01 -1.97 15.53
CA ALA A 196 -1.85 -1.84 14.34
C ALA A 196 -2.80 -3.04 14.18
N HIS A 197 -2.36 -4.26 14.50
CA HIS A 197 -3.17 -5.47 14.39
C HIS A 197 -4.20 -5.63 15.52
N TYR A 198 -3.75 -5.55 16.78
CA TYR A 198 -4.59 -5.90 17.94
C TYR A 198 -5.34 -4.72 18.54
N ALA A 199 -4.79 -3.52 18.45
CA ALA A 199 -5.37 -2.30 19.01
C ALA A 199 -5.26 -1.12 18.03
N PRO A 200 -5.79 -1.24 16.79
CA PRO A 200 -5.66 -0.22 15.75
C PRO A 200 -6.17 1.17 16.21
N TRP A 201 -7.17 1.21 17.09
CA TRP A 201 -7.69 2.44 17.69
C TRP A 201 -6.67 3.22 18.52
N LEU A 202 -5.62 2.55 19.03
CA LEU A 202 -4.54 3.15 19.81
C LEU A 202 -3.38 3.62 18.92
N LEU A 203 -3.32 3.20 17.66
CA LEU A 203 -2.14 3.39 16.81
C LEU A 203 -1.77 4.86 16.63
N HIS A 204 -2.76 5.74 16.40
CA HIS A 204 -2.51 7.18 16.30
C HIS A 204 -1.88 7.74 17.57
N TRP A 205 -2.47 7.43 18.72
CA TRP A 205 -1.97 7.89 20.01
C TRP A 205 -0.54 7.39 20.22
N TRP A 206 -0.26 6.13 19.88
CA TRP A 206 1.06 5.51 20.04
C TRP A 206 2.12 6.19 19.18
N LEU A 207 1.90 6.27 17.87
CA LEU A 207 2.88 6.79 16.89
C LEU A 207 3.12 8.30 17.01
N THR A 208 2.32 9.02 17.82
CA THR A 208 2.50 10.46 18.06
C THR A 208 3.24 10.78 19.36
N ARG A 209 3.55 9.79 20.21
CA ARG A 209 4.28 10.03 21.47
C ARG A 209 5.78 10.07 21.25
N LYS A 210 6.40 11.20 21.58
CA LYS A 210 7.87 11.40 21.52
C LYS A 210 8.68 10.49 22.45
N TRP A 211 8.05 9.93 23.48
CA TRP A 211 8.71 9.09 24.49
C TRP A 211 8.51 7.59 24.26
N ILE A 212 7.80 7.23 23.17
CA ILE A 212 7.62 5.85 22.73
C ILE A 212 8.23 5.74 21.33
N PRO A 213 9.10 4.75 21.05
CA PRO A 213 9.62 4.55 19.70
C PRO A 213 8.49 4.38 18.67
N SER A 214 8.58 5.14 17.57
CA SER A 214 7.67 5.03 16.43
C SER A 214 8.14 3.94 15.45
N MET A 215 7.43 3.79 14.33
CA MET A 215 7.87 2.89 13.26
C MET A 215 9.15 3.44 12.62
N SER A 216 10.16 2.59 12.42
CA SER A 216 11.49 2.97 11.91
C SER A 216 11.48 3.83 10.65
N ILE A 217 10.66 3.47 9.65
CA ILE A 217 10.51 4.24 8.40
C ILE A 217 9.98 5.66 8.68
N LEU A 218 9.08 5.83 9.66
CA LEU A 218 8.58 7.16 10.05
C LEU A 218 9.62 7.99 10.80
N GLU A 219 10.60 7.35 11.43
CA GLU A 219 11.74 7.99 12.09
C GLU A 219 12.92 8.22 11.15
N GLY A 220 12.80 7.85 9.86
CA GLY A 220 13.88 7.95 8.87
C GLY A 220 15.06 7.02 9.15
N LYS A 221 14.86 5.92 9.89
CA LYS A 221 15.93 4.95 10.16
C LYS A 221 16.23 4.12 8.93
N THR A 222 17.51 4.05 8.58
CA THR A 222 17.98 3.30 7.40
C THR A 222 18.39 1.86 7.71
N ASP A 223 18.49 1.48 8.98
CA ASP A 223 18.90 0.12 9.43
C ASP A 223 17.97 -1.00 8.93
N VAL A 224 16.76 -0.65 8.47
CA VAL A 224 15.78 -1.58 7.90
C VAL A 224 16.04 -1.94 6.44
N PHE A 225 17.01 -1.30 5.80
CA PHE A 225 17.31 -1.44 4.39
C PHE A 225 18.54 -2.34 4.16
N SER A 226 18.56 -3.04 3.03
CA SER A 226 19.74 -3.78 2.56
C SER A 226 20.81 -2.81 2.04
N PRO A 227 22.09 -3.23 1.88
CA PRO A 227 23.09 -2.41 1.21
C PRO A 227 22.64 -1.93 -0.18
N SER A 228 22.02 -2.82 -0.97
CA SER A 228 21.45 -2.45 -2.27
C SER A 228 20.35 -1.40 -2.16
N ASP A 229 19.55 -1.40 -1.11
CA ASP A 229 18.50 -0.39 -0.90
C ASP A 229 19.12 0.97 -0.52
N LEU A 230 20.20 0.97 0.27
CA LEU A 230 20.91 2.20 0.64
C LEU A 230 21.52 2.88 -0.58
N GLU A 231 22.14 2.11 -1.49
CA GLU A 231 22.62 2.64 -2.78
C GLU A 231 21.49 3.28 -3.59
N ILE A 232 20.31 2.67 -3.62
CA ILE A 232 19.14 3.24 -4.30
C ILE A 232 18.72 4.56 -3.64
N LEU A 233 18.65 4.61 -2.31
CA LEU A 233 18.25 5.81 -1.57
C LEU A 233 19.17 7.01 -1.87
N GLU A 234 20.48 6.80 -1.95
CA GLU A 234 21.45 7.85 -2.33
C GLU A 234 21.16 8.48 -3.70
N HIS A 235 20.55 7.73 -4.62
CA HIS A 235 20.19 8.21 -5.96
C HIS A 235 18.75 8.73 -6.06
N LEU A 236 17.88 8.41 -5.09
CA LEU A 236 16.50 8.89 -5.02
C LEU A 236 16.39 10.30 -4.42
N ASP A 237 17.43 10.81 -3.74
CA ASP A 237 17.55 12.15 -3.13
C ASP A 237 17.60 13.33 -4.14
N GLY A 238 17.12 13.13 -5.36
CA GLY A 238 16.84 14.22 -6.30
C GLY A 238 15.78 15.21 -5.78
N PRO A 239 15.56 16.35 -6.45
CA PRO A 239 14.66 17.39 -5.96
C PRO A 239 13.28 16.83 -5.59
N GLN A 240 12.84 17.19 -4.38
CA GLN A 240 11.55 16.81 -3.82
C GLN A 240 10.46 17.09 -4.86
N ASN A 241 9.67 16.06 -5.15
CA ASN A 241 8.53 16.19 -6.03
C ASN A 241 7.41 16.88 -5.24
N GLU A 242 6.80 17.93 -5.78
CA GLU A 242 5.67 18.63 -5.14
C GLU A 242 4.54 17.67 -4.73
N GLU A 243 4.39 16.54 -5.44
CA GLU A 243 3.43 15.49 -5.13
C GLU A 243 3.82 14.66 -3.88
N GLN A 244 5.09 14.57 -3.53
CA GLN A 244 5.54 13.89 -2.32
C GLN A 244 5.28 14.71 -1.06
N ASP A 245 5.41 16.04 -1.15
CA ASP A 245 5.10 16.94 -0.04
C ASP A 245 3.60 16.91 0.32
N LYS A 246 2.76 16.51 -0.66
CA LYS A 246 1.31 16.41 -0.52
C LYS A 246 0.83 15.07 0.04
N VAL A 247 1.66 14.03 0.14
CA VAL A 247 1.28 12.66 0.60
C VAL A 247 0.39 12.70 1.84
N GLN A 248 0.76 13.52 2.81
CA GLN A 248 0.11 13.60 4.13
C GLN A 248 -0.71 14.89 4.33
N GLN A 249 -1.03 15.64 3.27
CA GLN A 249 -1.66 16.97 3.40
C GLN A 249 -3.04 16.93 4.07
N GLN A 250 -3.72 15.78 4.01
CA GLN A 250 -5.00 15.53 4.70
C GLN A 250 -4.83 15.06 6.15
N GLY A 251 -3.59 14.81 6.58
CA GLY A 251 -3.19 14.40 7.92
C GLY A 251 -2.48 13.04 7.93
N THR A 252 -1.42 12.92 8.75
CA THR A 252 -0.64 11.68 8.91
C THR A 252 -1.48 10.49 9.38
N HIS A 253 -2.51 10.72 10.19
CA HIS A 253 -3.40 9.64 10.60
C HIS A 253 -4.14 9.02 9.42
N GLU A 254 -4.71 9.87 8.58
CA GLU A 254 -5.60 9.44 7.50
C GLU A 254 -4.83 8.85 6.31
N SER A 255 -3.63 9.38 6.06
CA SER A 255 -2.72 8.82 5.06
C SER A 255 -2.01 7.57 5.60
N LEU A 256 -1.07 7.72 6.51
CA LEU A 256 -0.14 6.65 6.88
C LEU A 256 -0.76 5.65 7.85
N TYR A 257 -1.35 6.11 8.95
CA TYR A 257 -1.73 5.21 10.05
C TYR A 257 -2.96 4.37 9.69
N ARG A 258 -3.93 4.96 9.00
CA ARG A 258 -5.08 4.23 8.48
C ARG A 258 -4.68 3.16 7.47
N ASP A 259 -3.69 3.42 6.63
CA ASP A 259 -3.16 2.45 5.68
C ASP A 259 -2.52 1.24 6.38
N LEU A 260 -1.73 1.49 7.44
CA LEU A 260 -1.19 0.43 8.30
C LEU A 260 -2.30 -0.35 9.01
N MET A 261 -3.31 0.34 9.56
CA MET A 261 -4.43 -0.31 10.24
C MET A 261 -5.21 -1.25 9.30
N VAL A 262 -5.35 -0.91 8.02
CA VAL A 262 -6.04 -1.75 7.04
C VAL A 262 -5.14 -2.90 6.58
N GLY A 263 -3.90 -2.60 6.18
CA GLY A 263 -2.97 -3.62 5.67
C GLY A 263 -2.60 -4.68 6.72
N LEU A 264 -2.39 -4.27 7.97
CA LEU A 264 -2.08 -5.17 9.10
C LEU A 264 -3.32 -5.57 9.91
N GLY A 265 -4.50 -5.10 9.51
CA GLY A 265 -5.77 -5.38 10.19
C GLY A 265 -6.22 -6.83 10.05
N ARG A 266 -7.42 -7.12 10.56
CA ARG A 266 -8.03 -8.44 10.42
C ARG A 266 -8.80 -8.53 9.10
N TRP A 267 -8.31 -9.35 8.20
CA TRP A 267 -8.96 -9.60 6.92
C TRP A 267 -9.93 -10.78 7.02
N GLU A 268 -10.96 -10.77 6.17
CA GLU A 268 -11.92 -11.88 6.06
C GLU A 268 -11.32 -13.13 5.38
N PHE A 269 -10.13 -12.98 4.78
CA PHE A 269 -9.40 -14.01 4.05
C PHE A 269 -7.89 -13.84 4.26
N GLY A 270 -7.13 -14.93 4.15
CA GLY A 270 -5.68 -14.90 3.92
C GLY A 270 -5.35 -15.08 2.44
N PRO A 271 -4.12 -14.77 2.01
CA PRO A 271 -3.69 -14.94 0.62
C PRO A 271 -3.95 -16.34 0.06
N THR A 272 -3.77 -17.39 0.88
CA THR A 272 -3.98 -18.78 0.45
C THR A 272 -5.45 -19.18 0.27
N ASP A 273 -6.39 -18.33 0.68
CA ASP A 273 -7.83 -18.53 0.50
C ASP A 273 -8.34 -17.96 -0.84
N ILE A 274 -7.44 -17.43 -1.67
CA ILE A 274 -7.72 -16.90 -3.00
C ILE A 274 -7.59 -18.05 -4.00
N SER A 275 -8.67 -18.33 -4.74
CA SER A 275 -8.64 -19.27 -5.86
C SER A 275 -7.85 -18.70 -7.03
N ASN A 276 -7.29 -19.56 -7.89
CA ASN A 276 -6.61 -19.11 -9.10
C ASN A 276 -7.54 -18.18 -9.92
N PRO A 277 -7.17 -16.89 -10.10
CA PRO A 277 -7.98 -15.93 -10.85
C PRO A 277 -7.97 -16.20 -12.37
N PHE A 278 -7.00 -16.99 -12.86
CA PHE A 278 -6.78 -17.28 -14.28
C PHE A 278 -6.66 -18.80 -14.53
N PRO A 279 -7.74 -19.57 -14.33
CA PRO A 279 -7.70 -21.03 -14.47
C PRO A 279 -7.49 -21.50 -15.92
N ASN A 280 -7.72 -20.63 -16.91
CA ASN A 280 -7.58 -20.95 -18.33
C ASN A 280 -6.32 -20.30 -18.94
N ASN A 281 -5.37 -19.87 -18.12
CA ASN A 281 -4.14 -19.16 -18.52
C ASN A 281 -4.41 -17.88 -19.33
N GLU A 282 -5.53 -17.21 -19.05
CA GLU A 282 -5.92 -15.93 -19.68
C GLU A 282 -5.21 -14.71 -19.07
N GLY A 283 -4.33 -14.93 -18.08
CA GLY A 283 -3.58 -13.93 -17.35
C GLY A 283 -2.66 -14.58 -16.33
N TYR A 284 -1.77 -13.79 -15.72
CA TYR A 284 -0.82 -14.27 -14.71
C TYR A 284 -0.79 -13.36 -13.49
N VAL A 285 -0.50 -13.95 -12.33
CA VAL A 285 -0.15 -13.22 -11.11
C VAL A 285 1.34 -13.41 -10.87
N HIS A 286 2.07 -12.31 -10.83
CA HIS A 286 3.49 -12.28 -10.54
C HIS A 286 3.73 -11.81 -9.11
N MET A 287 4.67 -12.43 -8.41
CA MET A 287 5.16 -11.94 -7.13
C MET A 287 6.67 -11.78 -7.20
N TRP A 288 7.14 -10.54 -7.01
CA TRP A 288 8.55 -10.19 -7.06
C TRP A 288 9.04 -9.89 -5.65
N GLN A 289 10.15 -10.52 -5.25
CA GLN A 289 10.70 -10.40 -3.91
C GLN A 289 12.22 -10.24 -3.98
N GLY A 290 12.75 -9.26 -3.24
CA GLY A 290 14.19 -9.14 -3.03
C GLY A 290 14.65 -10.17 -2.00
N TYR A 291 15.71 -10.92 -2.31
CA TYR A 291 16.28 -11.90 -1.39
C TYR A 291 16.91 -11.23 -0.16
N GLU A 292 17.49 -10.04 -0.34
CA GLU A 292 18.10 -9.25 0.74
C GLU A 292 17.09 -8.34 1.46
N ASP A 293 15.79 -8.45 1.18
CA ASP A 293 14.76 -7.60 1.77
C ASP A 293 14.70 -7.79 3.30
N LYS A 294 15.06 -6.71 4.01
CA LYS A 294 15.04 -6.66 5.49
C LYS A 294 13.75 -6.05 6.05
N VAL A 295 12.94 -5.39 5.22
CA VAL A 295 11.64 -4.83 5.60
C VAL A 295 10.60 -5.95 5.63
N CYS A 296 10.60 -6.76 4.57
CA CYS A 296 9.69 -7.88 4.38
C CYS A 296 10.50 -9.10 3.92
N ARG A 297 10.93 -9.91 4.89
CA ARG A 297 11.81 -11.04 4.60
C ARG A 297 11.17 -12.04 3.61
N PHE A 298 11.97 -12.49 2.65
CA PHE A 298 11.49 -13.29 1.52
C PHE A 298 10.79 -14.59 1.93
N GLU A 299 11.13 -15.19 3.08
CA GLU A 299 10.56 -16.49 3.48
C GLU A 299 9.03 -16.46 3.60
N MET A 300 8.46 -15.33 4.01
CA MET A 300 7.00 -15.18 4.16
C MET A 300 6.29 -15.21 2.81
N ASN A 301 6.82 -14.45 1.83
CA ASN A 301 6.27 -14.38 0.48
C ASN A 301 6.54 -15.67 -0.31
N GLY A 302 7.73 -16.25 -0.15
CA GLY A 302 8.05 -17.57 -0.69
C GLY A 302 7.11 -18.67 -0.15
N TYR A 303 6.74 -18.62 1.13
CA TYR A 303 5.75 -19.55 1.69
C TYR A 303 4.35 -19.39 1.07
N ILE A 304 3.89 -18.15 0.84
CA ILE A 304 2.62 -17.90 0.16
C ILE A 304 2.66 -18.45 -1.26
N ALA A 305 3.69 -18.10 -2.03
CA ALA A 305 3.85 -18.55 -3.41
C ALA A 305 3.94 -20.08 -3.52
N GLY A 306 4.67 -20.73 -2.61
CA GLY A 306 4.77 -22.20 -2.57
C GLY A 306 3.42 -22.90 -2.32
N ARG A 307 2.43 -22.22 -1.73
CA ARG A 307 1.07 -22.75 -1.56
C ARG A 307 0.11 -22.35 -2.68
N LEU A 308 0.49 -21.40 -3.52
CA LEU A 308 -0.33 -20.85 -4.59
C LEU A 308 0.40 -21.03 -5.92
N PRO A 309 0.33 -22.22 -6.54
CA PRO A 309 1.11 -22.55 -7.74
C PRO A 309 0.75 -21.70 -8.97
N TRP A 310 -0.35 -20.96 -8.91
CA TRP A 310 -0.75 -19.98 -9.93
C TRP A 310 -0.03 -18.62 -9.81
N ILE A 311 0.72 -18.39 -8.72
CA ILE A 311 1.61 -17.24 -8.58
C ILE A 311 2.96 -17.57 -9.20
N GLN A 312 3.35 -16.80 -10.21
CA GLN A 312 4.69 -16.80 -10.76
C GLN A 312 5.61 -16.03 -9.80
N TYR A 313 6.39 -16.75 -9.00
CA TYR A 313 7.29 -16.16 -8.00
C TYR A 313 8.67 -15.88 -8.60
N HIS A 314 9.14 -14.64 -8.42
CA HIS A 314 10.40 -14.12 -8.92
C HIS A 314 11.21 -13.61 -7.73
N GLU A 315 12.21 -14.39 -7.33
CA GLU A 315 13.16 -14.00 -6.29
C GLU A 315 14.40 -13.37 -6.92
N VAL A 316 14.74 -12.16 -6.47
CA VAL A 316 15.84 -11.37 -7.03
C VAL A 316 17.00 -11.39 -6.03
N ALA A 317 18.08 -12.10 -6.39
CA ALA A 317 19.18 -12.40 -5.48
C ALA A 317 19.88 -11.15 -4.91
N ASP A 318 20.19 -10.16 -5.75
CA ASP A 318 20.98 -8.98 -5.38
C ASP A 318 20.10 -7.74 -5.15
N ALA A 319 18.93 -7.94 -4.54
CA ALA A 319 17.94 -6.89 -4.35
C ALA A 319 17.29 -6.94 -2.96
N GLY A 320 17.05 -5.76 -2.39
CA GLY A 320 16.27 -5.57 -1.17
C GLY A 320 14.83 -5.11 -1.42
N HIS A 321 14.28 -4.34 -0.47
CA HIS A 321 12.89 -3.91 -0.52
C HIS A 321 12.61 -2.89 -1.63
N LEU A 322 13.61 -2.09 -2.01
CA LEU A 322 13.49 -1.01 -2.98
C LEU A 322 13.74 -1.47 -4.42
N LEU A 323 13.68 -2.78 -4.69
CA LEU A 323 14.03 -3.37 -5.99
C LEU A 323 13.32 -2.70 -7.18
N ILE A 324 12.09 -2.21 -6.99
CA ILE A 324 11.32 -1.54 -8.04
C ILE A 324 11.96 -0.24 -8.54
N TYR A 325 12.86 0.36 -7.77
CA TYR A 325 13.56 1.59 -8.13
C TYR A 325 14.87 1.34 -8.90
N LYS A 326 15.27 0.08 -9.13
CA LYS A 326 16.27 -0.26 -10.15
C LYS A 326 15.58 -0.43 -11.50
N ALA A 327 16.01 0.34 -12.51
CA ALA A 327 15.40 0.34 -13.85
C ALA A 327 15.24 -1.08 -14.41
N ALA A 328 16.31 -1.89 -14.41
CA ALA A 328 16.27 -3.25 -14.93
C ALA A 328 15.18 -4.14 -14.28
N HIS A 329 14.97 -4.04 -12.96
CA HIS A 329 13.92 -4.79 -12.28
C HIS A 329 12.53 -4.23 -12.59
N CYS A 330 12.38 -2.91 -12.60
CA CYS A 330 11.14 -2.25 -13.01
C CYS A 330 10.73 -2.71 -14.41
N GLU A 331 11.64 -2.64 -15.39
CA GLU A 331 11.37 -3.07 -16.76
C GLU A 331 10.99 -4.55 -16.84
N ALA A 332 11.69 -5.43 -16.10
CA ALA A 332 11.38 -6.86 -16.05
C ALA A 332 9.97 -7.13 -15.49
N ILE A 333 9.57 -6.42 -14.44
CA ILE A 333 8.23 -6.53 -13.84
C ILE A 333 7.16 -6.15 -14.87
N PHE A 334 7.32 -5.03 -15.58
CA PHE A 334 6.36 -4.57 -16.58
C PHE A 334 6.30 -5.51 -17.78
N ARG A 335 7.45 -5.99 -18.28
CA ARG A 335 7.51 -6.97 -19.37
C ARG A 335 6.81 -8.27 -18.99
N ALA A 336 7.11 -8.83 -17.82
CA ALA A 336 6.50 -10.06 -17.33
C ALA A 336 4.97 -9.92 -17.16
N LEU A 337 4.51 -8.78 -16.66
CA LEU A 337 3.09 -8.53 -16.44
C LEU A 337 2.26 -8.55 -17.74
N VAL A 338 2.84 -8.10 -18.86
CA VAL A 338 2.14 -7.98 -20.14
C VAL A 338 2.53 -9.06 -21.17
N SER A 339 3.39 -10.01 -20.79
CA SER A 339 3.86 -11.08 -21.68
C SER A 339 2.89 -12.26 -21.84
N SER A 340 1.63 -12.09 -21.44
CA SER A 340 0.57 -13.10 -21.49
C SER A 340 -0.05 -13.29 -22.87
#